data_AF-A0A3N5ADK3-F1
#
_entry.id   AF-A0A3N5ADK3-F1
#
_cell.length_a   1.000
_cell.length_b   1.000
_cell.length_c   1.000
_cell.angle_alpha   90.00
_cell.angle_beta   90.00
_cell.angle_gamma   90.00
#
_symmetry.space_group_name_H-M   'P 1'
#
loop_
_entity.id
_entity.type
_entity.pdbx_description
1 polymer ?
#
loop_
_entity_poly.entity_id
_entity_poly.type
_entity_poly.pdbx_seq_one_letter_code
_entity_poly.pdbx_strand_id
1 'polypeptide(L)'
;MRIAVIDGQGGGIGKLLVEKLRRALPEEVEIIALGSNAVATAAMLKAGANSGGSGENAIVQTAPAVDLIVGTIGVVVAHSMLGEITPRIAEAVAHSPARKLLLHLNRAGIEIIGASKEPLPHLADMLVEEVRAHLHEQTAKGSRLLQTAAATPVSKNFDA
;
A
#
# COMPACT_ATOMS: atom_id res chain seq x y z
N MET A 1 -8.03 -5.72 -5.69
CA MET A 1 -7.32 -5.01 -4.61
C MET A 1 -6.28 -4.11 -5.25
N ARG A 2 -6.15 -2.86 -4.78
CA ARG A 2 -5.21 -1.86 -5.26
C ARG A 2 -4.24 -1.49 -4.15
N ILE A 3 -2.94 -1.62 -4.43
CA ILE A 3 -1.86 -1.34 -3.48
C ILE A 3 -1.03 -0.18 -4.02
N ALA A 4 -0.99 0.93 -3.30
CA ALA A 4 -0.01 1.98 -3.57
C ALA A 4 1.30 1.65 -2.87
N VAL A 5 2.41 1.59 -3.63
CA VAL A 5 3.75 1.60 -3.05
C VAL A 5 4.29 3.02 -3.17
N ILE A 6 4.52 3.67 -2.03
CA ILE A 6 5.02 5.05 -1.95
C ILE A 6 6.50 5.02 -1.56
N ASP A 7 7.36 5.63 -2.37
CA ASP A 7 8.78 5.78 -2.08
C ASP A 7 9.31 7.12 -2.60
N GLY A 8 10.49 7.51 -2.11
CA GLY A 8 11.23 8.67 -2.60
C GLY A 8 12.69 8.32 -2.87
N GLN A 9 13.58 9.33 -2.85
CA GLN A 9 15.04 9.17 -2.79
C GLN A 9 15.59 7.97 -3.60
N GLY A 10 15.53 8.07 -4.93
CA GLY A 10 16.07 7.04 -5.84
C GLY A 10 15.22 5.75 -5.97
N GLY A 11 14.22 5.53 -5.13
CA GLY A 11 13.24 4.43 -5.29
C GLY A 11 13.70 3.04 -4.83
N GLY A 12 14.80 2.95 -4.08
CA GLY A 12 15.43 1.66 -3.77
C GLY A 12 14.55 0.74 -2.94
N ILE A 13 13.86 1.27 -1.93
CA ILE A 13 13.00 0.49 -1.04
C ILE A 13 11.70 0.13 -1.77
N GLY A 14 11.10 1.10 -2.46
CA GLY A 14 9.90 0.90 -3.28
C GLY A 14 10.13 -0.15 -4.34
N LYS A 15 11.27 -0.12 -5.05
CA LYS A 15 11.65 -1.16 -6.02
C LYS A 15 11.65 -2.55 -5.38
N LEU A 16 12.33 -2.71 -4.24
CA LEU A 16 12.39 -3.99 -3.51
C LEU A 16 11.00 -4.49 -3.10
N LEU A 17 10.16 -3.59 -2.58
CA LEU A 17 8.80 -3.92 -2.17
C LEU A 17 7.95 -4.35 -3.36
N VAL A 18 8.01 -3.62 -4.48
CA VAL A 18 7.30 -3.99 -5.71
C VAL A 18 7.75 -5.36 -6.22
N GLU A 19 9.05 -5.63 -6.30
CA GLU A 19 9.56 -6.93 -6.76
C GLU A 19 9.03 -8.09 -5.91
N LYS A 20 9.04 -7.95 -4.58
CA LYS A 20 8.56 -8.99 -3.67
C LYS A 20 7.04 -9.13 -3.71
N LEU A 21 6.30 -8.03 -3.68
CA LEU A 21 4.83 -8.03 -3.80
C LEU A 21 4.40 -8.67 -5.11
N ARG A 22 5.02 -8.31 -6.23
CA ARG A 22 4.63 -8.83 -7.54
C ARG A 22 4.85 -10.34 -7.65
N ARG A 23 5.91 -10.87 -7.03
CA ARG A 23 6.19 -12.32 -6.96
C ARG A 23 5.23 -13.07 -6.03
N ALA A 24 4.78 -12.42 -4.96
CA ALA A 24 4.00 -13.06 -3.91
C ALA A 24 2.47 -12.98 -4.12
N LEU A 25 2.00 -12.06 -4.96
CA LEU A 25 0.58 -11.74 -5.11
C LEU A 25 0.03 -12.15 -6.49
N PRO A 26 -1.25 -12.55 -6.58
CA PRO A 26 -1.95 -12.82 -7.84
C PRO A 26 -1.94 -11.61 -8.80
N GLU A 27 -1.97 -11.85 -10.11
CA GLU A 27 -1.88 -10.80 -11.14
C GLU A 27 -3.00 -9.75 -11.05
N GLU A 28 -4.17 -10.14 -10.52
CA GLU A 28 -5.34 -9.28 -10.34
C GLU A 28 -5.15 -8.22 -9.24
N VAL A 29 -4.10 -8.36 -8.42
CA VAL A 29 -3.70 -7.30 -7.48
C VAL A 29 -2.95 -6.22 -8.25
N GLU A 30 -3.55 -5.04 -8.32
CA GLU A 30 -2.95 -3.87 -8.94
C GLU A 30 -1.94 -3.22 -7.99
N ILE A 31 -0.68 -3.10 -8.45
CA ILE A 31 0.39 -2.41 -7.74
C ILE A 31 0.63 -1.06 -8.44
N ILE A 32 0.43 0.04 -7.72
CA ILE A 32 0.56 1.41 -8.20
C ILE A 32 1.84 2.01 -7.60
N ALA A 33 2.80 2.35 -8.46
CA ALA A 33 4.05 3.00 -8.08
C ALA A 33 3.84 4.51 -7.90
N LEU A 34 3.90 5.00 -6.66
CA LEU A 34 3.76 6.42 -6.35
C LEU A 34 5.08 6.98 -5.83
N GLY A 35 5.92 7.48 -6.72
CA GLY A 35 7.17 8.12 -6.32
C GLY A 35 6.95 9.58 -5.90
N SER A 36 7.62 10.04 -4.86
CA SER A 36 7.72 11.48 -4.57
C SER A 36 8.43 12.26 -5.70
N ASN A 37 9.25 11.56 -6.49
CA ASN A 37 9.95 12.05 -7.66
C ASN A 37 9.91 11.02 -8.81
N ALA A 38 10.26 11.45 -10.03
CA ALA A 38 10.20 10.61 -11.22
C ALA A 38 11.14 9.40 -11.20
N VAL A 39 12.31 9.53 -10.54
CA VAL A 39 13.29 8.44 -10.47
C VAL A 39 12.75 7.28 -9.62
N ALA A 40 12.13 7.60 -8.49
CA ALA A 40 11.53 6.60 -7.61
C ALA A 40 10.40 5.85 -8.31
N THR A 41 9.51 6.57 -8.99
CA THR A 41 8.43 5.99 -9.80
C THR A 41 8.97 5.07 -10.88
N ALA A 42 9.98 5.52 -11.65
CA ALA A 42 10.57 4.73 -12.71
C ALA A 42 11.24 3.44 -12.19
N ALA A 43 11.88 3.50 -11.01
CA ALA A 43 12.49 2.33 -10.38
C ALA A 43 11.43 1.27 -10.03
N MET A 44 10.30 1.71 -9.45
CA MET A 44 9.18 0.84 -9.10
C MET A 44 8.46 0.27 -10.33
N LEU A 45 8.26 1.07 -11.38
CA LEU A 45 7.69 0.57 -12.65
C LEU A 45 8.56 -0.52 -13.28
N LYS A 46 9.88 -0.31 -13.32
CA LYS A 46 10.83 -1.33 -13.82
C LYS A 46 10.84 -2.61 -12.98
N ALA A 47 10.44 -2.52 -11.71
CA ALA A 47 10.29 -3.67 -10.81
C ALA A 47 8.98 -4.46 -11.02
N GLY A 48 8.06 -3.99 -11.87
CA GLY A 48 6.82 -4.70 -12.21
C GLY A 48 5.55 -4.13 -11.58
N ALA A 49 5.55 -2.86 -11.16
CA ALA A 49 4.30 -2.16 -10.84
C ALA A 49 3.46 -1.99 -12.11
N ASN A 50 2.14 -2.05 -11.97
CA ASN A 50 1.18 -2.02 -13.09
C ASN A 50 1.05 -0.61 -13.68
N SER A 51 1.03 0.40 -12.82
CA SER A 51 0.89 1.81 -13.19
C SER A 51 1.70 2.68 -12.23
N GLY A 52 1.90 3.96 -12.56
CA GLY A 52 2.62 4.84 -11.66
C GLY A 52 2.45 6.33 -11.93
N GLY A 53 2.65 7.10 -10.87
CA GLY A 53 2.54 8.56 -10.87
C GLY A 53 3.63 9.16 -9.98
N SER A 54 4.03 10.41 -10.27
CA SER A 54 5.12 11.08 -9.55
C SER A 54 4.68 12.40 -8.96
N GLY A 55 5.21 12.74 -7.79
CA GLY A 55 5.04 14.04 -7.13
C GLY A 55 3.79 14.16 -6.27
N GLU A 56 3.66 15.31 -5.61
CA GLU A 56 2.64 15.60 -4.61
C GLU A 56 1.22 15.26 -5.09
N ASN A 57 0.80 15.77 -6.23
CA ASN A 57 -0.58 15.59 -6.67
C ASN A 57 -0.91 14.13 -7.01
N ALA A 58 0.04 13.39 -7.60
CA ALA A 58 -0.16 11.97 -7.90
C ALA A 58 -0.41 11.17 -6.61
N ILE A 59 0.37 11.45 -5.56
CA ILE A 59 0.21 10.79 -4.26
C ILE A 59 -1.09 11.23 -3.58
N VAL A 60 -1.36 12.53 -3.49
CA VAL A 60 -2.53 13.09 -2.80
C VAL A 60 -3.84 12.57 -3.37
N GLN A 61 -3.96 12.50 -4.70
CA GLN A 61 -5.19 12.03 -5.35
C GLN A 61 -5.35 10.51 -5.29
N THR A 62 -4.25 9.76 -5.29
CA THR A 62 -4.29 8.29 -5.35
C THR A 62 -4.40 7.64 -3.97
N ALA A 63 -3.76 8.24 -2.94
CA ALA A 63 -3.75 7.70 -1.58
C ALA A 63 -5.15 7.34 -1.03
N PRO A 64 -6.22 8.14 -1.20
CA PRO A 64 -7.56 7.78 -0.72
C PRO A 64 -8.31 6.76 -1.60
N ALA A 65 -7.80 6.44 -2.79
CA ALA A 65 -8.47 5.61 -3.79
C ALA A 65 -7.94 4.17 -3.88
N VAL A 66 -7.06 3.78 -2.96
CA VAL A 66 -6.46 2.43 -2.88
C VAL A 66 -6.90 1.70 -1.63
N ASP A 67 -6.73 0.38 -1.61
CA ASP A 67 -7.08 -0.45 -0.44
C ASP A 67 -5.94 -0.48 0.58
N LEU A 68 -4.69 -0.49 0.09
CA LEU A 68 -3.48 -0.53 0.90
C LEU A 68 -2.46 0.51 0.44
N ILE A 69 -1.73 1.04 1.42
CA ILE A 69 -0.54 1.87 1.20
C ILE A 69 0.65 1.16 1.85
N VAL A 70 1.71 0.98 1.07
CA VAL A 70 2.94 0.31 1.44
C VAL A 70 4.11 1.26 1.23
N GLY A 71 5.08 1.25 2.15
CA GLY A 71 6.26 2.09 2.05
C GLY A 71 7.07 2.10 3.34
N THR A 72 7.76 3.21 3.59
CA THR A 72 8.42 3.47 4.88
C THR A 72 7.63 4.47 5.69
N ILE A 73 7.86 4.56 7.00
CA ILE A 73 7.20 5.55 7.87
C ILE A 73 7.49 6.99 7.43
N GLY A 74 8.58 7.22 6.67
CA GLY A 74 8.89 8.54 6.11
C GLY A 74 7.74 9.14 5.27
N VAL A 75 6.89 8.31 4.64
CA VAL A 75 5.80 8.78 3.77
C VAL A 75 4.68 9.53 4.50
N VAL A 76 4.59 9.38 5.83
CA VAL A 76 3.65 10.12 6.70
C VAL A 76 4.32 11.23 7.51
N VAL A 77 5.61 11.48 7.26
CA VAL A 77 6.40 12.48 8.00
C VAL A 77 6.64 13.66 7.07
N ALA A 78 5.97 14.78 7.36
CA ALA A 78 6.15 16.01 6.61
C ALA A 78 7.63 16.44 6.58
N HIS A 79 8.07 16.89 5.41
CA HIS A 79 9.44 17.30 5.09
C HIS A 79 10.50 16.19 5.19
N SER A 80 10.11 14.93 5.32
CA SER A 80 11.05 13.81 5.24
C SER A 80 11.63 13.67 3.81
N MET A 81 12.62 12.79 3.66
CA MET A 81 13.25 12.52 2.35
C MET A 81 13.80 13.78 1.69
N LEU A 82 14.45 14.65 2.48
CA LEU A 82 15.00 15.95 2.04
C LEU A 82 13.93 16.89 1.44
N GLY A 83 12.71 16.85 1.98
CA GLY A 83 11.61 17.72 1.55
C GLY A 83 10.74 17.15 0.42
N GLU A 84 11.03 15.95 -0.08
CA GLU A 84 10.21 15.28 -1.08
C GLU A 84 8.80 14.93 -0.57
N ILE A 85 8.69 14.57 0.72
CA ILE A 85 7.39 14.37 1.37
C ILE A 85 6.90 15.71 1.87
N THR A 86 5.97 16.31 1.15
CA THR A 86 5.34 17.57 1.55
C THR A 86 4.31 17.35 2.66
N PRO A 87 3.91 18.39 3.41
CA PRO A 87 2.81 18.28 4.37
C PRO A 87 1.53 17.72 3.76
N ARG A 88 1.22 18.08 2.51
CA ARG A 88 0.04 17.59 1.80
C ARG A 88 0.13 16.10 1.48
N ILE A 89 1.32 15.61 1.08
CA ILE A 89 1.54 14.17 0.92
C ILE A 89 1.32 13.46 2.26
N ALA A 90 2.02 13.91 3.32
CA ALA A 90 1.95 13.28 4.63
C ALA A 90 0.52 13.21 5.17
N GLU A 91 -0.23 14.31 5.06
CA GLU A 91 -1.64 14.39 5.43
C GLU A 91 -2.51 13.44 4.61
N ALA A 92 -2.39 13.45 3.28
CA ALA A 92 -3.20 12.60 2.40
C ALA A 92 -2.96 11.11 2.68
N VAL A 93 -1.71 10.71 2.94
CA VAL A 93 -1.37 9.32 3.26
C VAL A 93 -1.85 8.94 4.67
N ALA A 94 -1.65 9.82 5.66
CA ALA A 94 -2.06 9.55 7.04
C ALA A 94 -3.59 9.50 7.18
N HIS A 95 -4.31 10.41 6.53
CA HIS A 95 -5.77 10.52 6.58
C HIS A 95 -6.49 9.53 5.65
N SER A 96 -5.80 8.93 4.66
CA SER A 96 -6.40 7.95 3.77
C SER A 96 -7.09 6.80 4.54
N PRO A 97 -8.29 6.37 4.11
CA PRO A 97 -8.97 5.20 4.67
C PRO A 97 -8.23 3.88 4.39
N ALA A 98 -7.31 3.87 3.42
CA ALA A 98 -6.48 2.72 3.13
C ALA A 98 -5.69 2.30 4.37
N ARG A 99 -5.51 0.99 4.58
CA ARG A 99 -4.62 0.52 5.65
C ARG A 99 -3.17 0.74 5.23
N LYS A 100 -2.36 1.24 6.16
CA LYS A 100 -0.95 1.57 5.94
C LYS A 100 -0.08 0.46 6.54
N LEU A 101 0.76 -0.16 5.72
CA LEU A 101 1.77 -1.12 6.14
C LEU A 101 3.14 -0.49 5.86
N LEU A 102 3.78 0.03 6.91
CA LEU A 102 4.97 0.87 6.78
C LEU A 102 6.17 0.24 7.49
N LEU A 103 7.31 0.20 6.80
CA LEU A 103 8.59 -0.12 7.41
C LEU A 103 9.01 1.03 8.33
N HIS A 104 9.55 0.73 9.51
CA HIS A 104 9.99 1.74 10.49
C HIS A 104 11.22 2.57 10.05
N LEU A 105 11.84 2.21 8.92
CA LEU A 105 13.05 2.85 8.39
C LEU A 105 12.78 4.32 8.03
N ASN A 106 13.60 5.24 8.52
CA ASN A 106 13.48 6.65 8.20
C ASN A 106 14.82 7.39 8.38
N ARG A 107 14.91 8.61 7.81
CA ARG A 107 16.01 9.57 8.05
C ARG A 107 15.50 10.87 8.67
N ALA A 108 14.37 10.79 9.38
CA ALA A 108 13.66 11.94 9.93
C ALA A 108 13.91 12.13 11.44
N GLY A 109 14.85 11.38 12.02
CA GLY A 109 15.14 11.44 13.45
C GLY A 109 14.04 10.80 14.33
N ILE A 110 13.27 9.86 13.76
CA ILE A 110 12.19 9.18 14.48
C ILE A 110 12.67 7.80 14.93
N GLU A 111 12.63 7.57 16.24
CA GLU A 111 12.84 6.26 16.84
C GLU A 111 11.48 5.58 17.09
N ILE A 112 11.34 4.33 16.65
CA ILE A 112 10.12 3.54 16.86
C ILE A 112 10.40 2.48 17.93
N ILE A 113 9.88 2.69 19.12
CA ILE A 113 10.01 1.73 20.23
C ILE A 113 9.26 0.44 19.88
N GLY A 114 9.94 -0.69 20.01
CA GLY A 114 9.41 -2.01 19.63
C GLY A 114 9.66 -2.38 18.16
N ALA A 115 10.34 -1.53 17.38
CA ALA A 115 10.74 -1.90 16.03
C ALA A 115 11.78 -3.03 16.01
N SER A 116 11.60 -3.95 15.06
CA SER A 116 12.54 -5.04 14.81
C SER A 116 13.89 -4.52 14.27
N LYS A 117 15.00 -5.17 14.64
CA LYS A 117 16.35 -4.85 14.16
C LYS A 117 16.77 -5.67 12.93
N GLU A 118 15.81 -6.33 12.29
CA GLU A 118 16.05 -7.16 11.10
C GLU A 118 16.54 -6.32 9.91
N PRO A 119 17.38 -6.90 9.03
CA PRO A 119 17.83 -6.21 7.83
C PRO A 119 16.67 -5.96 6.86
N LEU A 120 16.81 -4.94 6.00
CA LEU A 120 15.78 -4.51 5.04
C LEU A 120 15.12 -5.66 4.26
N PRO A 121 15.84 -6.66 3.71
CA PRO A 121 15.20 -7.77 3.00
C PRO A 121 14.19 -8.53 3.85
N HIS A 122 14.50 -8.81 5.12
CA HIS A 122 13.61 -9.52 6.04
C HIS A 122 12.40 -8.65 6.42
N LEU A 123 12.62 -7.36 6.68
CA LEU A 123 11.52 -6.42 6.94
C LEU A 123 10.55 -6.35 5.75
N ALA A 124 11.08 -6.36 4.53
CA ALA A 124 10.27 -6.40 3.32
C ALA A 124 9.48 -7.71 3.18
N ASP A 125 10.07 -8.86 3.54
CA ASP A 125 9.37 -10.14 3.57
C ASP A 125 8.22 -10.16 4.59
N MET A 126 8.46 -9.65 5.81
CA MET A 126 7.41 -9.51 6.83
C MET A 126 6.25 -8.64 6.34
N LEU A 127 6.55 -7.53 5.66
CA LEU A 127 5.51 -6.66 5.10
C LEU A 127 4.69 -7.39 4.04
N VAL A 128 5.34 -8.13 3.15
CA VAL A 128 4.66 -8.88 2.08
C VAL A 128 3.74 -9.95 2.65
N GLU A 129 4.15 -10.64 3.70
CA GLU A 129 3.29 -11.62 4.38
C GLU A 129 2.07 -10.96 5.04
N GLU A 130 2.21 -9.77 5.64
CA GLU A 130 1.07 -9.01 6.16
C GLU A 130 0.10 -8.58 5.04
N VAL A 131 0.62 -8.20 3.87
CA VAL A 131 -0.22 -7.91 2.68
C VAL A 131 -1.00 -9.16 2.25
N ARG A 132 -0.36 -10.34 2.23
CA ARG A 132 -1.04 -11.60 1.88
C ARG A 132 -2.13 -11.97 2.87
N ALA A 133 -1.86 -11.82 4.17
CA ALA A 133 -2.84 -12.03 5.22
C ALA A 133 -4.07 -11.12 5.00
N HIS A 134 -3.83 -9.84 4.70
CA HIS A 134 -4.92 -8.90 4.42
C HIS A 134 -5.73 -9.28 3.18
N LEU A 135 -5.07 -9.74 2.10
CA LEU A 135 -5.76 -10.22 0.90
C LEU A 135 -6.69 -11.40 1.21
N HIS A 136 -6.24 -12.37 2.02
CA HIS A 136 -7.06 -13.52 2.41
C HIS A 136 -8.27 -13.11 3.26
N GLU A 137 -8.10 -12.17 4.20
CA GLU A 137 -9.21 -11.64 5.01
C GLU A 137 -10.30 -10.99 4.16
N GLN A 138 -9.92 -10.21 3.15
CA GLN A 138 -10.87 -9.55 2.24
C GLN A 138 -11.64 -10.57 1.40
N THR A 139 -10.96 -11.56 0.85
CA THR A 139 -11.60 -12.66 0.11
C THR A 139 -12.60 -13.41 0.98
N ALA A 140 -12.22 -13.75 2.22
CA ALA A 140 -13.09 -14.47 3.15
C ALA A 140 -14.31 -13.65 3.61
N LYS A 141 -14.20 -12.31 3.68
CA LYS A 141 -15.34 -11.41 3.95
C LYS A 141 -16.28 -11.35 2.75
N GLY A 142 -15.74 -11.21 1.54
CA GLY A 142 -16.52 -11.18 0.29
C GLY A 142 -17.33 -12.46 0.08
N SER A 143 -16.71 -13.63 0.27
CA SER A 143 -17.40 -14.92 0.14
C SER A 143 -18.53 -15.09 1.17
N ARG A 144 -18.33 -14.63 2.41
CA ARG A 144 -19.37 -14.66 3.45
C ARG A 144 -20.55 -13.76 3.13
N LEU A 145 -20.30 -12.54 2.63
CA LEU A 145 -21.35 -11.61 2.22
C LEU A 145 -22.20 -12.19 1.07
N LEU A 146 -21.55 -12.82 0.08
CA LEU A 146 -22.25 -13.49 -1.03
C LEU A 146 -23.12 -14.66 -0.55
N GLN A 147 -22.62 -15.48 0.38
CA GLN A 147 -23.39 -16.58 0.98
C GLN A 147 -24.60 -16.06 1.78
N THR A 148 -24.45 -14.97 2.55
CA THR A 148 -25.57 -14.39 3.30
C THR A 148 -26.60 -13.73 2.39
N ALA A 149 -26.20 -13.11 1.27
CA ALA A 149 -27.12 -12.50 0.32
C ALA A 149 -27.94 -13.56 -0.44
N ALA A 150 -27.32 -14.68 -0.81
CA ALA A 150 -27.97 -15.80 -1.49
C ALA A 150 -28.94 -16.60 -0.60
N ALA A 151 -28.86 -16.45 0.72
CA ALA A 151 -29.72 -17.13 1.69
C ALA A 151 -31.01 -16.36 2.04
N THR A 152 -31.25 -15.18 1.46
CA THR A 152 -32.52 -14.46 1.66
C THR A 152 -33.63 -15.23 0.95
N PRO A 153 -34.65 -15.77 1.67
CA PRO A 153 -35.73 -16.47 1.01
C PRO A 153 -36.51 -15.46 0.18
N VAL A 154 -36.66 -15.73 -1.11
CA VAL A 154 -37.72 -15.13 -1.93
C VAL A 154 -39.02 -15.52 -1.23
N SER A 155 -39.61 -14.58 -0.49
CA SER A 155 -40.94 -14.75 0.09
C SER A 155 -41.88 -15.03 -1.08
N LYS A 156 -42.22 -16.30 -1.25
CA LYS A 156 -43.33 -16.73 -2.07
C LYS A 156 -44.59 -16.13 -1.44
N ASN A 157 -44.98 -14.94 -1.88
CA ASN A 157 -46.37 -14.52 -1.82
C ASN A 157 -47.12 -15.45 -2.77
N PHE A 158 -47.64 -16.53 -2.22
CA PHE A 158 -48.76 -17.24 -2.79
C PHE A 158 -50.04 -16.54 -2.32
N ASP A 159 -50.88 -16.28 -3.31
CA ASP A 159 -52.18 -15.63 -3.27
C ASP A 159 -53.11 -16.08 -2.12
N ALA A 160 -53.91 -15.13 -1.65
CA ALA A 160 -55.32 -15.34 -1.30
C ALA A 160 -56.09 -14.04 -1.58
#